data_AF-A0A227IZ81-F1
#
_entry.id   AF-A0A227IZ81-F1
#
_cell.length_a   1.000
_cell.length_b   1.000
_cell.length_c   1.000
_cell.angle_alpha   90.00
_cell.angle_beta   90.00
_cell.angle_gamma   90.00
#
_symmetry.space_group_name_H-M   'P 1'
#
loop_
_entity.id
_entity.type
_entity.pdbx_description
1 polymer ?
#
loop_
_entity_poly.entity_id
_entity_poly.type
_entity_poly.pdbx_seq_one_letter_code
_entity_poly.pdbx_strand_id
1 'polypeptide(L)'
;NLLMGNGSKAVDHFNRFWINSTFGILGVFDIATAAGITKYDNKEFSSAVGHYGVGNGPYFMIPGYGPYTLREVTDTVDGMYLPLSYL
;
A
#
# COMPACT_ATOMS: atom_id res chain seq x y z
N ASN A 1 -5.79 -0.08 3.73
CA ASN A 1 -6.30 0.52 5.00
C ASN A 1 -7.81 0.64 5.07
N LEU A 2 -8.47 1.23 4.06
CA LEU A 2 -9.93 1.37 4.02
C LEU A 2 -10.65 0.02 4.17
N LEU A 3 -10.22 -1.00 3.42
CA LEU A 3 -10.77 -2.37 3.48
C LEU A 3 -10.65 -3.03 4.86
N MET A 4 -9.71 -2.58 5.70
CA MET A 4 -9.48 -3.13 7.05
C MET A 4 -10.17 -2.31 8.15
N GLY A 5 -11.06 -1.37 7.80
CA GLY A 5 -11.73 -0.48 8.76
C GLY A 5 -10.83 0.61 9.36
N ASN A 6 -9.57 0.73 8.95
CA ASN A 6 -8.63 1.74 9.45
C ASN A 6 -8.81 3.10 8.75
N GLY A 7 -9.94 3.75 9.01
CA GLY A 7 -10.38 4.98 8.31
C GLY A 7 -9.40 6.15 8.42
N SER A 8 -8.87 6.44 9.62
CA SER A 8 -7.90 7.53 9.82
C SER A 8 -6.64 7.32 8.97
N LYS A 9 -6.04 6.11 9.02
CA LYS A 9 -4.86 5.79 8.19
C LYS A 9 -5.18 5.86 6.70
N ALA A 10 -6.38 5.45 6.29
CA ALA A 10 -6.79 5.52 4.89
C ALA A 10 -6.84 6.98 4.39
N VAL A 11 -7.41 7.88 5.19
CA VAL A 11 -7.45 9.32 4.89
C VAL A 11 -6.05 9.93 4.86
N ASP A 12 -5.16 9.54 5.77
CA ASP A 12 -3.77 10.01 5.76
C ASP A 12 -3.03 9.58 4.49
N HIS A 13 -3.14 8.32 4.08
CA HIS A 13 -2.55 7.87 2.81
C HIS A 13 -3.16 8.59 1.59
N PHE A 14 -4.48 8.80 1.58
CA PHE A 14 -5.14 9.56 0.51
C PHE A 14 -4.61 11.00 0.45
N ASN A 15 -4.51 11.67 1.60
CA ASN A 15 -3.99 13.03 1.67
C ASN A 15 -2.53 13.11 1.22
N ARG A 16 -1.70 12.15 1.64
CA ARG A 16 -0.32 12.04 1.17
C ARG A 16 -0.26 11.86 -0.34
N PHE A 17 -1.10 11.01 -0.92
CA PHE A 17 -1.13 10.76 -2.36
C PHE A 17 -1.44 12.03 -3.16
N TRP A 18 -2.57 12.70 -2.90
CA TRP A 18 -2.95 13.84 -3.74
C TRP A 18 -2.06 15.07 -3.49
N ILE A 19 -1.60 15.31 -2.25
CA ILE A 19 -0.69 16.42 -1.92
C ILE A 19 0.66 16.22 -2.61
N ASN A 20 1.27 15.04 -2.45
CA ASN A 20 2.57 14.79 -3.05
C ASN A 20 2.48 14.74 -4.58
N SER A 21 1.37 14.24 -5.14
CA SER A 21 1.17 14.26 -6.59
C SER A 21 1.01 15.68 -7.15
N THR A 22 0.27 16.54 -6.45
CA THR A 22 -0.09 17.89 -6.94
C THR A 22 1.00 18.93 -6.64
N PHE A 23 1.50 18.96 -5.41
CA PHE A 23 2.48 19.96 -4.95
C PHE A 23 3.90 19.41 -4.89
N GLY A 24 4.06 18.09 -4.83
CA GLY A 24 5.35 17.42 -4.75
C GLY A 24 5.93 16.98 -6.10
N ILE A 25 5.49 17.57 -7.21
CA ILE A 25 5.90 17.19 -8.58
C ILE A 25 5.72 15.68 -8.81
N LEU A 26 4.46 15.22 -8.84
CA LEU A 26 4.12 13.81 -9.05
C LEU A 26 4.75 12.84 -8.03
N GLY A 27 4.97 13.32 -6.80
CA GLY A 27 5.52 12.52 -5.71
C GLY A 27 7.04 12.54 -5.56
N VAL A 28 7.77 13.32 -6.36
CA VAL A 28 9.23 13.51 -6.20
C VAL A 28 9.56 14.15 -4.85
N PHE A 29 8.74 15.08 -4.36
CA PHE A 29 8.88 15.73 -3.07
C PHE A 29 7.76 15.35 -2.10
N ASP A 30 8.13 15.00 -0.86
CA ASP A 30 7.18 14.59 0.19
C ASP A 30 6.64 15.80 0.97
N ILE A 31 5.80 16.60 0.30
CA ILE A 31 5.16 17.80 0.87
C ILE A 31 4.20 17.44 2.00
N ALA A 32 3.54 16.29 1.94
CA ALA A 32 2.59 15.85 2.96
C ALA A 32 3.25 15.62 4.32
N THR A 33 4.50 15.13 4.35
CA THR A 33 5.28 15.04 5.59
C THR A 33 5.58 16.42 6.16
N ALA A 34 5.94 17.39 5.31
CA ALA A 34 6.14 18.78 5.76
C ALA A 34 4.84 19.44 6.27
N ALA A 35 3.68 19.01 5.77
CA ALA A 35 2.36 19.40 6.26
C ALA A 35 1.91 18.65 7.52
N GLY A 36 2.77 17.81 8.12
CA GLY A 36 2.49 17.10 9.37
C GLY A 36 1.66 15.82 9.21
N ILE A 37 1.44 15.32 8.00
CA ILE A 37 0.68 14.09 7.77
C ILE A 37 1.60 12.88 7.95
N THR A 38 1.30 12.04 8.93
CA THR A 38 2.11 10.88 9.30
C THR A 38 2.27 9.89 8.13
N LYS A 39 3.50 9.44 7.89
CA LYS A 39 3.78 8.33 6.97
C LYS A 39 3.59 6.99 7.70
N TYR A 40 2.86 6.07 7.10
CA TYR A 40 2.65 4.71 7.60
C TYR A 40 3.27 3.68 6.67
N ASP A 41 3.47 2.47 7.17
CA ASP A 41 3.85 1.30 6.37
C ASP A 41 2.83 1.02 5.28
N ASN A 42 3.33 0.55 4.13
CA ASN A 42 2.48 0.14 3.03
C ASN A 42 1.58 -1.04 3.45
N LYS A 43 0.33 -0.97 3.01
CA LYS A 43 -0.67 -2.02 3.21
C LYS A 43 -1.29 -2.35 1.87
N GLU A 44 -0.87 -3.48 1.34
CA GLU A 44 -1.38 -4.05 0.08
C GLU A 44 -2.57 -4.98 0.34
N PHE A 45 -3.17 -5.50 -0.72
CA PHE A 45 -4.36 -6.35 -0.64
C PHE A 45 -4.15 -7.60 0.23
N SER A 46 -2.95 -8.18 0.23
CA SER A 46 -2.52 -9.30 1.09
C SER A 46 -2.64 -8.96 2.58
N SER A 47 -2.41 -7.69 2.96
CA SER A 47 -2.65 -7.22 4.32
C SER A 47 -4.15 -7.20 4.65
N ALA A 48 -5.01 -6.84 3.69
CA ALA A 48 -6.45 -6.80 3.89
C ALA A 48 -7.04 -8.21 4.06
N VAL A 49 -6.71 -9.16 3.18
CA VAL A 49 -7.16 -10.55 3.37
C VAL A 49 -6.55 -11.19 4.62
N GLY A 50 -5.32 -10.81 4.97
CA GLY A 50 -4.69 -11.20 6.23
C GLY A 50 -5.42 -10.69 7.47
N HIS A 51 -5.92 -9.45 7.43
CA HIS A 51 -6.76 -8.88 8.48
C HIS A 51 -8.06 -9.68 8.68
N TYR A 52 -8.58 -10.30 7.61
CA TYR A 52 -9.76 -11.16 7.64
C TYR A 52 -9.45 -12.66 7.82
N GLY A 53 -8.25 -12.99 8.31
CA GLY A 53 -7.93 -14.36 8.75
C GLY A 53 -7.30 -15.27 7.70
N VAL A 54 -7.01 -14.78 6.50
CA VAL A 54 -6.24 -15.54 5.51
C VAL A 54 -4.78 -15.61 5.97
N GLY A 55 -4.30 -16.81 6.32
CA GLY A 55 -2.91 -17.04 6.71
C GLY A 55 -1.90 -16.78 5.59
N ASN A 56 -0.63 -16.65 5.94
CA ASN A 56 0.44 -16.39 4.96
C ASN A 56 0.61 -17.52 3.92
N GLY A 57 0.22 -18.75 4.27
CA GLY A 57 0.52 -19.93 3.47
C GLY A 57 2.01 -20.27 3.51
N PRO A 58 2.52 -21.05 2.54
CA PRO A 58 3.94 -21.35 2.43
C PRO A 58 4.79 -20.09 2.28
N TYR A 59 5.95 -20.11 2.93
CA TYR A 59 6.98 -19.09 2.80
C TYR A 59 8.02 -19.55 1.78
N PHE A 60 8.43 -18.63 0.91
CA PHE A 60 9.44 -18.82 -0.11
C PHE A 60 10.55 -17.80 0.06
N MET A 61 11.80 -18.22 -0.15
CA MET A 61 12.93 -17.32 -0.32
C MET A 61 13.31 -17.31 -1.80
N ILE A 62 12.88 -16.28 -2.52
CA ILE A 62 13.03 -16.22 -3.98
C ILE A 62 14.40 -15.60 -4.32
N PRO A 63 15.26 -16.29 -5.11
CA PRO A 63 16.55 -15.75 -5.52
C PRO A 63 16.42 -14.40 -6.24
N GLY A 64 17.13 -13.38 -5.76
CA GLY A 64 17.11 -12.02 -6.31
C GLY A 64 15.91 -11.15 -5.92
N TYR A 65 14.80 -11.73 -5.43
CA TYR A 65 13.62 -10.99 -5.02
C TYR A 65 13.54 -10.78 -3.50
N GLY A 66 13.66 -11.86 -2.72
CA GLY A 66 13.50 -11.75 -1.27
C GLY A 66 12.56 -12.77 -0.63
N PRO A 67 12.20 -12.56 0.65
CA PRO A 67 11.11 -13.29 1.31
C PRO A 67 9.78 -13.05 0.58
N TYR A 68 8.99 -14.10 0.38
CA TYR A 68 7.66 -14.00 -0.22
C TYR A 68 6.72 -15.05 0.37
N THR A 69 5.46 -14.67 0.62
CA THR A 69 4.43 -15.61 1.11
C THR A 69 3.36 -15.86 0.05
N LEU A 70 2.73 -17.04 0.05
CA LEU A 70 1.69 -17.33 -0.95
C LEU A 70 0.54 -16.30 -0.95
N ARG A 71 0.22 -15.73 0.22
CA ARG A 71 -0.81 -14.68 0.34
C ARG A 71 -0.47 -13.40 -0.42
N GLU A 72 0.81 -13.06 -0.58
CA GLU A 72 1.25 -11.87 -1.32
C GLU A 72 0.91 -11.97 -2.83
N VAL A 73 0.55 -13.15 -3.36
CA VAL A 73 0.03 -13.27 -4.74
C VAL A 73 -1.25 -12.44 -4.93
N THR A 74 -2.01 -12.27 -3.85
CA THR A 74 -3.23 -11.47 -3.87
C THR A 74 -2.98 -9.97 -4.05
N ASP A 75 -1.75 -9.49 -3.91
CA ASP A 75 -1.37 -8.09 -4.17
C ASP A 75 -1.54 -7.71 -5.64
N THR A 76 -1.64 -8.69 -6.54
CA THR A 76 -2.06 -8.46 -7.94
C THR A 76 -3.40 -7.74 -8.08
N VAL A 77 -4.28 -7.84 -7.08
CA VAL A 77 -5.56 -7.11 -7.04
C VAL A 77 -5.33 -5.60 -7.00
N ASP A 78 -4.24 -5.12 -6.38
CA ASP A 78 -3.94 -3.69 -6.32
C ASP A 78 -3.59 -3.10 -7.69
N GLY A 79 -3.15 -3.93 -8.64
CA GLY A 79 -2.95 -3.55 -10.04
C GLY A 79 -4.24 -3.44 -10.87
N MET A 80 -5.40 -3.84 -10.32
CA MET A 80 -6.67 -3.80 -11.06
C MET A 80 -7.37 -2.44 -11.00
N TYR A 81 -6.87 -1.49 -10.20
CA TYR A 81 -7.46 -0.16 -10.04
C TYR A 81 -6.41 0.95 -10.09
N LEU A 82 -6.89 2.19 -10.24
CA LEU A 82 -6.04 3.37 -10.36
C LEU A 82 -5.24 3.64 -9.07
N PRO A 83 -4.00 4.13 -9.16
CA PRO A 83 -3.26 4.45 -10.39
C PRO A 83 -2.41 3.28 -10.92
N LEU A 84 -2.32 2.16 -10.19
CA LEU A 84 -1.42 1.05 -10.51
C LEU A 84 -1.79 0.35 -11.82
N SER A 85 -3.06 0.40 -12.23
CA SER A 85 -3.51 -0.16 -13.51
C SER A 85 -2.93 0.52 -14.76
N TYR A 86 -2.14 1.58 -14.62
CA TYR A 86 -1.43 2.24 -15.74
C TYR A 86 -0.02 1.71 -15.99
N LEU A 87 0.48 0.82 -15.13
CA LEU A 87 1.79 0.17 -15.25
C LEU A 87 1.66 -1.15 -16.02
#